data_AF-A0A2N5LN22-F1
#
_entry.id   AF-A0A2N5LN22-F1
#
_cell.length_a   1.000
_cell.length_b   1.000
_cell.length_c   1.000
_cell.angle_alpha   90.00
_cell.angle_beta   90.00
_cell.angle_gamma   90.00
#
_symmetry.space_group_name_H-M   'P 1'
#
loop_
_entity.id
_entity.type
_entity.pdbx_description
1 polymer ?
#
loop_
_entity_poly.entity_id
_entity_poly.type
_entity_poly.pdbx_seq_one_letter_code
_entity_poly.pdbx_strand_id
1 'polypeptide(L)'
;YSPKGLLLTALMLISLLIDILIVLFAVLFIIFIKDLPSLSLISALIILAFIPFAYMNFIWFFKPLHHLMTHRISKAPLLFANINTDNADIEMYKGADGYRIARITAFTSICPICTAPIELADGKPDQKQPLVGRCREAPHAHVYSFDRMTLKGYFSGHEGYLK
;
A
#
# COMPACT_ATOMS: atom_id res chain seq x y z
N TYR A 1 2.09 -22.82 7.05
CA TYR A 1 2.60 -21.70 6.23
C TYR A 1 1.98 -21.80 4.84
N SER A 2 1.40 -20.71 4.31
CA SER A 2 0.85 -20.70 2.95
C SER A 2 1.98 -20.50 1.94
N PRO A 3 2.08 -21.32 0.87
CA PRO A 3 3.15 -21.21 -0.13
C PRO A 3 3.16 -19.84 -0.83
N LYS A 4 2.00 -19.20 -0.95
CA LYS A 4 1.85 -17.84 -1.50
C LYS A 4 2.52 -16.78 -0.62
N GLY A 5 2.41 -16.93 0.70
CA GLY A 5 3.04 -16.01 1.65
C GLY A 5 4.56 -16.10 1.61
N LEU A 6 5.10 -17.32 1.52
CA LEU A 6 6.55 -17.54 1.40
C LEU A 6 7.11 -16.95 0.09
N LEU A 7 6.45 -17.22 -1.04
CA LEU A 7 6.83 -16.67 -2.34
C LEU A 7 6.89 -15.15 -2.29
N LEU A 8 5.88 -14.51 -1.69
CA LEU A 8 5.86 -13.08 -1.57
C LEU A 8 6.98 -12.55 -0.67
N THR A 9 7.20 -13.15 0.51
CA THR A 9 8.31 -12.73 1.37
C THR A 9 9.65 -12.84 0.65
N ALA A 10 9.84 -13.88 -0.18
CA ALA A 10 11.03 -14.02 -1.00
C ALA A 10 11.11 -12.92 -2.07
N LEU A 11 10.01 -12.62 -2.78
CA LEU A 11 9.96 -11.52 -3.75
C LEU A 11 10.29 -10.16 -3.12
N MET A 12 9.76 -9.88 -1.91
CA MET A 12 10.07 -8.65 -1.19
C MET A 12 11.55 -8.58 -0.80
N LEU A 13 12.14 -9.68 -0.30
CA LEU A 13 13.56 -9.74 0.04
C LEU A 13 14.45 -9.59 -1.20
N ILE A 14 14.07 -10.19 -2.32
CA ILE A 14 14.79 -10.06 -3.60
C ILE A 14 14.72 -8.61 -4.09
N SER A 15 13.54 -7.97 -4.04
CA SER A 15 13.40 -6.57 -4.44
C SER A 15 14.27 -5.63 -3.60
N LEU A 16 14.33 -5.85 -2.28
CA LEU A 16 15.21 -5.11 -1.38
C LEU A 16 16.69 -5.30 -1.74
N LEU A 17 17.09 -6.54 -2.04
CA LEU A 17 18.46 -6.83 -2.42
C LEU A 17 18.84 -6.15 -3.75
N ILE A 18 17.94 -6.12 -4.72
CA ILE A 18 18.13 -5.41 -5.99
C ILE A 18 18.31 -3.90 -5.75
N ASP A 19 17.45 -3.29 -4.92
CA ASP A 19 17.54 -1.86 -4.62
C ASP A 19 18.87 -1.51 -3.91
N ILE A 20 19.35 -2.36 -2.99
CA ILE A 20 20.68 -2.21 -2.36
C ILE A 20 21.80 -2.27 -3.41
N LEU A 21 21.73 -3.24 -4.33
CA LEU A 21 22.72 -3.37 -5.41
C LEU A 21 22.71 -2.16 -6.35
N ILE A 22 21.53 -1.60 -6.66
CA ILE A 22 21.40 -0.37 -7.46
C ILE A 22 22.07 0.80 -6.77
N VAL A 23 21.85 0.98 -5.46
CA VAL A 23 22.49 2.06 -4.69
C VAL A 23 23.99 1.87 -4.63
N LEU A 24 24.48 0.65 -4.36
CA LEU A 24 25.92 0.35 -4.37
C LEU A 24 26.54 0.66 -5.74
N PHE A 25 25.89 0.22 -6.82
CA PHE A 25 26.33 0.51 -8.17
C PHE A 25 26.36 2.02 -8.45
N ALA A 26 25.34 2.77 -8.04
CA ALA A 26 25.29 4.23 -8.20
C ALA A 26 26.42 4.93 -7.44
N VAL A 27 26.72 4.51 -6.21
CA VAL A 27 27.84 5.04 -5.41
C VAL A 27 29.19 4.75 -6.08
N LEU A 28 29.42 3.50 -6.49
CA LEU A 28 30.63 3.12 -7.21
C LEU A 28 30.76 3.91 -8.53
N PHE A 29 29.66 4.06 -9.27
CA PHE A 29 29.65 4.84 -10.50
C PHE A 29 30.07 6.29 -10.26
N ILE A 30 29.54 6.95 -9.23
CA ILE A 30 29.91 8.33 -8.87
C ILE A 30 31.41 8.44 -8.52
N ILE A 31 31.97 7.44 -7.83
CA ILE A 31 33.40 7.43 -7.45
C ILE A 31 34.29 7.31 -8.69
N PHE A 32 33.96 6.38 -9.59
CA PHE A 32 34.81 6.04 -10.75
C PHE A 32 34.47 6.82 -12.02
N ILE A 33 33.47 7.72 -12.02
CA ILE A 33 33.02 8.45 -13.22
C ILE A 33 34.14 9.23 -13.92
N LYS A 34 35.13 9.70 -13.16
CA LYS A 34 36.26 10.49 -13.69
C LYS A 34 37.31 9.63 -14.40
N ASP A 35 37.39 8.36 -14.03
CA ASP A 35 38.36 7.40 -14.58
C ASP A 35 37.78 6.64 -15.79
N LEU A 36 36.50 6.91 -16.13
CA LEU A 36 35.82 6.31 -17.27
C LEU A 36 36.22 7.03 -18.58
N PRO A 37 36.91 6.33 -19.51
CA PRO A 37 37.51 6.96 -20.69
C PRO A 37 36.48 7.49 -21.71
N SER A 38 35.26 6.93 -21.73
CA SER A 38 34.11 7.50 -22.44
C SER A 38 32.82 6.87 -21.93
N LEU A 39 31.77 7.68 -21.75
CA LEU A 39 30.43 7.22 -21.43
C LEU A 39 29.62 7.10 -22.72
N SER A 40 29.21 5.87 -23.05
CA SER A 40 28.28 5.60 -24.14
C SER A 40 26.90 6.18 -23.81
N LEU A 41 26.18 6.64 -24.83
CA LEU A 41 24.77 7.03 -24.71
C LEU A 41 23.91 5.89 -24.14
N ILE A 42 24.21 4.64 -24.51
CA ILE A 42 23.48 3.46 -24.03
C ILE A 42 23.71 3.27 -22.53
N SER A 43 24.95 3.40 -22.06
CA SER A 43 25.25 3.28 -20.63
C SER A 43 24.59 4.38 -19.81
N ALA A 44 24.54 5.62 -20.34
CA ALA A 44 23.87 6.73 -19.67
C ALA A 44 22.34 6.48 -19.55
N LEU A 45 21.71 5.95 -20.61
CA LEU A 45 20.28 5.61 -20.59
C LEU A 45 19.96 4.49 -19.58
N ILE A 46 20.80 3.46 -19.48
CA ILE A 46 20.63 2.38 -18.51
C ILE A 46 20.70 2.92 -17.07
N ILE A 47 21.68 3.80 -16.79
CA ILE A 47 21.82 4.41 -15.46
C ILE A 47 20.59 5.26 -15.13
N LEU A 48 20.12 6.06 -16.09
CA LEU A 48 18.92 6.88 -15.92
C LEU A 48 17.68 6.03 -15.66
N ALA A 49 17.59 4.83 -16.25
CA ALA A 49 16.48 3.90 -16.05
C ALA A 49 16.42 3.27 -14.64
N PHE A 50 17.52 3.25 -13.89
CA PHE A 50 17.51 2.74 -12.51
C PHE A 50 16.72 3.63 -11.54
N ILE A 51 16.67 4.95 -11.80
CA ILE A 51 15.93 5.91 -10.96
C ILE A 51 14.42 5.62 -10.94
N PRO A 52 13.71 5.57 -12.10
CA PRO A 52 12.28 5.26 -12.11
C PRO A 52 12.02 3.81 -11.65
N PHE A 53 12.93 2.87 -11.91
CA PHE A 53 12.80 1.49 -11.44
C PHE A 53 12.82 1.40 -9.90
N ALA A 54 13.80 2.01 -9.25
CA ALA A 54 13.89 2.05 -7.78
C ALA A 54 12.69 2.79 -7.17
N TYR A 55 12.24 3.89 -7.79
CA TYR A 55 11.05 4.61 -7.35
C TYR A 55 9.78 3.76 -7.45
N MET A 56 9.61 3.00 -8.53
CA MET A 56 8.50 2.06 -8.69
C MET A 56 8.55 0.96 -7.61
N ASN A 57 9.72 0.33 -7.38
CA ASN A 57 9.87 -0.66 -6.31
C ASN A 57 9.45 -0.10 -4.94
N PHE A 58 9.89 1.12 -4.64
CA PHE A 58 9.53 1.81 -3.40
C PHE A 58 8.02 1.99 -3.23
N ILE A 59 7.33 2.48 -4.27
CA ILE A 59 5.87 2.69 -4.21
C ILE A 59 5.10 1.38 -4.06
N TRP A 60 5.50 0.33 -4.78
CA TRP A 60 4.71 -0.89 -4.86
C TRP A 60 4.96 -1.87 -3.73
N PHE A 61 6.18 -1.93 -3.18
CA PHE A 61 6.54 -2.91 -2.16
C PHE A 61 6.77 -2.29 -0.78
N PHE A 62 7.53 -1.21 -0.70
CA PHE A 62 7.97 -0.65 0.58
C PHE A 62 6.95 0.28 1.21
N LYS A 63 6.31 1.15 0.42
CA LYS A 63 5.29 2.08 0.91
C LYS A 63 4.10 1.35 1.57
N PRO A 64 3.50 0.30 0.98
CA PRO A 64 2.41 -0.44 1.64
C PRO A 64 2.86 -1.11 2.94
N LEU A 65 4.07 -1.66 2.98
CA LEU A 65 4.62 -2.27 4.19
C LEU A 65 4.84 -1.24 5.31
N HIS A 66 5.36 -0.06 4.96
CA HIS A 66 5.52 1.04 5.92
C HIS A 66 4.17 1.54 6.43
N HIS A 67 3.17 1.69 5.55
CA HIS A 67 1.81 2.03 5.95
C HIS A 67 1.21 0.99 6.90
N LEU A 68 1.43 -0.30 6.63
CA LEU A 68 0.98 -1.37 7.50
C LEU A 68 1.62 -1.30 8.90
N MET A 69 2.92 -1.00 9.00
CA MET A 69 3.62 -0.88 10.28
C MET A 69 3.16 0.34 11.10
N THR A 70 2.88 1.46 10.43
CA THR A 70 2.50 2.74 11.07
C THR A 70 1.01 2.80 11.41
N HIS A 71 0.14 2.51 10.44
CA HIS A 71 -1.30 2.63 10.57
C HIS A 71 -1.98 1.33 11.01
N ARG A 72 -1.25 0.20 11.05
CA ARG A 72 -1.72 -1.16 11.42
C ARG A 72 -2.80 -1.73 10.52
N ILE A 73 -3.25 -0.98 9.53
CA ILE A 73 -4.16 -1.38 8.47
C ILE A 73 -3.76 -0.65 7.18
N SER A 74 -3.78 -1.37 6.06
CA SER A 74 -3.55 -0.81 4.73
C SER A 74 -4.35 -1.60 3.69
N LYS A 75 -4.63 -1.02 2.53
CA LYS A 75 -5.14 -1.79 1.39
C LYS A 75 -4.13 -2.91 1.06
N ALA A 76 -4.65 -4.08 0.74
CA ALA A 76 -3.80 -5.18 0.31
C ALA A 76 -3.23 -4.85 -1.09
N PRO A 77 -1.91 -4.98 -1.30
CA PRO A 77 -1.35 -4.95 -2.65
C PRO A 77 -2.05 -6.01 -3.52
N LEU A 78 -2.20 -5.74 -4.83
CA LEU A 78 -2.84 -6.64 -5.78
C LEU A 78 -2.31 -8.09 -5.74
N LEU A 79 -1.05 -8.29 -5.32
CA LEU A 79 -0.45 -9.61 -5.13
C LEU A 79 -1.11 -10.46 -4.02
N PHE A 80 -1.79 -9.82 -3.07
CA PHE A 80 -2.50 -10.46 -1.95
C PHE A 80 -4.01 -10.51 -2.14
N ALA A 81 -4.57 -9.59 -2.93
CA ALA A 81 -5.97 -9.61 -3.27
C ALA A 81 -6.25 -10.88 -4.09
N ASN A 82 -7.24 -11.66 -3.69
CA ASN A 82 -7.73 -12.72 -4.55
C ASN A 82 -8.23 -12.07 -5.83
N ILE A 83 -7.91 -12.63 -7.00
CA ILE A 83 -8.38 -12.14 -8.31
C ILE A 83 -9.91 -11.98 -8.32
N ASN A 84 -10.62 -12.71 -7.45
CA ASN A 84 -12.07 -12.72 -7.34
C ASN A 84 -12.64 -11.81 -6.23
N THR A 85 -11.82 -11.05 -5.49
CA THR A 85 -12.30 -10.13 -4.45
C THR A 85 -11.76 -8.74 -4.72
N ASP A 86 -12.63 -7.82 -5.14
CA ASP A 86 -12.29 -6.43 -5.46
C ASP A 86 -11.76 -5.67 -4.22
N ASN A 87 -12.07 -6.15 -3.01
CA ASN A 87 -11.63 -5.54 -1.76
C ASN A 87 -10.91 -6.53 -0.84
N ALA A 88 -9.61 -6.32 -0.71
CA ALA A 88 -8.79 -6.95 0.30
C ALA A 88 -7.98 -5.88 1.04
N ASP A 89 -7.95 -6.00 2.36
CA ASP A 89 -7.25 -5.15 3.29
C ASP A 89 -6.31 -6.03 4.12
N ILE A 90 -5.15 -5.50 4.49
CA ILE A 90 -4.21 -6.17 5.40
C ILE A 90 -4.28 -5.46 6.74
N GLU A 91 -4.53 -6.23 7.79
CA GLU A 91 -4.57 -5.74 9.15
C GLU A 91 -3.52 -6.45 10.01
N MET A 92 -2.75 -5.68 10.79
CA MET A 92 -1.94 -6.21 11.88
C MET A 92 -2.80 -6.36 13.14
N TYR A 93 -3.09 -7.61 13.47
CA TYR A 93 -3.84 -8.02 14.64
C TYR A 93 -2.89 -8.61 15.71
N LYS A 94 -3.18 -8.37 16.98
CA LYS A 94 -2.45 -9.05 18.08
C LYS A 94 -3.19 -10.34 18.40
N GLY A 95 -2.60 -11.48 18.03
CA GLY A 95 -3.14 -12.81 18.34
C GLY A 95 -3.27 -13.04 19.85
N ALA A 96 -4.07 -14.04 20.22
CA ALA A 96 -4.24 -14.48 21.61
C ALA A 96 -2.90 -14.84 22.26
N ASP A 97 -1.98 -15.39 21.46
CA ASP A 97 -0.62 -15.77 21.84
C ASP A 97 0.33 -14.58 22.02
N GLY A 98 -0.16 -13.35 21.92
CA GLY A 98 0.61 -12.11 22.08
C GLY A 98 1.39 -11.66 20.84
N TYR A 99 1.58 -12.53 19.84
CA TYR A 99 2.25 -12.22 18.58
C TYR A 99 1.39 -11.32 17.67
N ARG A 100 2.05 -10.41 16.95
CA ARG A 100 1.39 -9.59 15.92
C ARG A 100 1.38 -10.37 14.61
N ILE A 101 0.19 -10.65 14.09
CA ILE A 101 -0.03 -11.41 12.86
C ILE A 101 -0.70 -10.48 11.85
N ALA A 102 -0.19 -10.46 10.63
CA ALA A 102 -0.86 -9.80 9.51
C ALA A 102 -1.94 -10.74 8.97
N ARG A 103 -3.19 -10.29 8.95
CA ARG A 103 -4.33 -11.00 8.38
C ARG A 103 -4.86 -10.24 7.16
N ILE A 104 -5.28 -10.99 6.15
CA ILE A 104 -6.01 -10.45 5.00
C ILE A 104 -7.49 -10.53 5.35
N THR A 105 -8.19 -9.40 5.28
CA THR A 105 -9.62 -9.29 5.58
C THR A 105 -10.27 -8.26 4.66
N ALA A 106 -11.59 -8.21 4.61
CA ALA A 106 -12.33 -7.20 3.87
C ALA A 106 -13.26 -6.50 4.85
N PHE A 107 -13.02 -5.22 5.12
CA PHE A 107 -13.94 -4.44 5.95
C PHE A 107 -15.04 -3.86 5.07
N THR A 108 -16.27 -4.31 5.31
CA THR A 108 -17.46 -3.83 4.60
C THR A 108 -18.53 -3.39 5.59
N SER A 109 -19.35 -2.44 5.18
CA SER A 109 -20.56 -2.04 5.91
C SER A 109 -21.65 -1.61 4.93
N ILE A 110 -22.84 -1.29 5.42
CA ILE A 110 -23.97 -0.86 4.60
C ILE A 110 -24.15 0.65 4.76
N CYS A 111 -24.30 1.36 3.64
CA CYS A 111 -24.51 2.79 3.66
C CYS A 111 -25.91 3.14 4.20
N PRO A 112 -26.03 3.94 5.27
CA PRO A 112 -27.33 4.35 5.81
C PRO A 112 -28.14 5.23 4.86
N ILE A 113 -27.51 5.89 3.89
CA ILE A 113 -28.17 6.83 2.97
C ILE A 113 -28.78 6.12 1.75
N CYS A 114 -28.07 5.15 1.17
CA CYS A 114 -28.45 4.53 -0.12
C CYS A 114 -28.41 3.00 -0.10
N THR A 115 -28.13 2.37 1.05
CA THR A 115 -28.07 0.91 1.24
C THR A 115 -27.00 0.16 0.43
N ALA A 116 -26.25 0.85 -0.43
CA ALA A 116 -25.11 0.29 -1.15
C ALA A 116 -23.95 -0.05 -0.20
N PRO A 117 -23.07 -1.01 -0.56
CA PRO A 117 -21.94 -1.40 0.26
C PRO A 117 -20.95 -0.23 0.41
N ILE A 118 -20.40 -0.11 1.63
CA ILE A 118 -19.27 0.74 1.96
C ILE A 118 -18.04 -0.16 2.06
N GLU A 119 -16.97 0.29 1.41
CA GLU A 119 -15.70 -0.42 1.33
C GLU A 119 -14.58 0.50 1.79
N LEU A 120 -13.51 -0.06 2.37
CA LEU A 120 -12.34 0.75 2.74
C LEU A 120 -11.58 1.22 1.50
N ALA A 121 -11.26 2.51 1.50
CA ALA A 121 -10.46 3.16 0.47
C ALA A 121 -9.47 4.13 1.12
N ASP A 122 -8.46 4.53 0.35
CA ASP A 122 -7.49 5.53 0.80
C ASP A 122 -8.17 6.88 1.08
N GLY A 123 -7.74 7.48 2.19
CA GLY A 123 -8.08 8.84 2.57
C GLY A 123 -7.51 9.84 1.58
N LYS A 124 -8.29 10.87 1.26
CA LYS A 124 -7.79 12.03 0.52
C LYS A 124 -7.08 13.01 1.47
N PRO A 125 -6.27 13.97 0.96
CA PRO A 125 -5.53 14.91 1.80
C PRO A 125 -6.38 15.79 2.72
N ASP A 126 -7.66 16.00 2.40
CA ASP A 126 -8.65 16.69 3.25
C ASP A 126 -9.10 15.86 4.46
N GLN A 127 -8.76 14.58 4.49
CA GLN A 127 -9.23 13.60 5.47
C GLN A 127 -8.11 13.27 6.45
N LYS A 128 -8.42 13.30 7.75
CA LYS A 128 -7.42 13.05 8.80
C LYS A 128 -6.99 11.58 8.86
N GLN A 129 -7.89 10.66 8.51
CA GLN A 129 -7.62 9.22 8.55
C GLN A 129 -6.95 8.74 7.25
N PRO A 130 -5.98 7.81 7.34
CA PRO A 130 -5.32 7.23 6.16
C PRO A 130 -6.26 6.37 5.32
N LEU A 131 -7.26 5.76 5.96
CA LEU A 131 -8.30 4.94 5.35
C LEU A 131 -9.66 5.44 5.79
N VAL A 132 -10.60 5.44 4.86
CA VAL A 132 -11.99 5.86 5.06
C VAL A 132 -12.93 4.84 4.43
N GLY A 133 -14.12 4.70 4.98
CA GLY A 133 -15.20 3.96 4.34
C GLY A 133 -15.80 4.80 3.21
N ARG A 134 -15.80 4.30 1.98
CA ARG A 134 -16.49 4.94 0.85
C ARG A 134 -17.63 4.06 0.37
N CYS A 135 -18.79 4.65 0.19
CA CYS A 135 -19.90 3.98 -0.45
C CYS A 135 -19.58 3.71 -1.93
N ARG A 136 -19.94 2.52 -2.42
CA ARG A 136 -19.75 2.14 -3.82
C ARG A 136 -20.57 2.99 -4.80
N GLU A 137 -21.79 3.40 -4.40
CA GLU A 137 -22.70 4.17 -5.26
C GLU A 137 -22.34 5.65 -5.34
N ALA A 138 -21.89 6.23 -4.21
CA ALA A 138 -21.54 7.65 -4.13
C ALA A 138 -20.20 7.85 -3.39
N PRO A 139 -19.06 7.40 -3.96
CA PRO A 139 -17.77 7.34 -3.28
C PRO A 139 -17.19 8.70 -2.90
N HIS A 140 -17.67 9.78 -3.51
CA HIS A 140 -17.24 11.15 -3.23
C HIS A 140 -18.09 11.86 -2.17
N ALA A 141 -19.36 11.49 -2.02
CA ALA A 141 -20.30 12.14 -1.10
C ALA A 141 -20.53 11.31 0.17
N HIS A 142 -20.69 10.00 0.03
CA HIS A 142 -20.94 9.08 1.13
C HIS A 142 -19.61 8.54 1.66
N VAL A 143 -18.92 9.38 2.43
CA VAL A 143 -17.65 9.05 3.07
C VAL A 143 -17.84 8.93 4.58
N TYR A 144 -17.22 7.93 5.17
CA TYR A 144 -17.28 7.62 6.59
C TYR A 144 -15.87 7.48 7.15
N SER A 145 -15.63 7.98 8.36
CA SER A 145 -14.44 7.61 9.11
C SER A 145 -14.45 6.12 9.43
N PHE A 146 -13.28 5.57 9.75
CA PHE A 146 -13.16 4.16 10.11
C PHE A 146 -12.24 4.00 11.31
N ASP A 147 -12.77 3.40 12.37
CA ASP A 147 -11.98 2.90 13.49
C ASP A 147 -11.98 1.37 13.51
N ARG A 148 -10.81 0.79 13.26
CA ARG A 148 -10.61 -0.67 13.24
C ARG A 148 -10.86 -1.34 14.59
N MET A 149 -10.72 -0.62 15.71
CA MET A 149 -10.87 -1.21 17.04
C MET A 149 -12.34 -1.39 17.40
N THR A 150 -13.17 -0.38 17.07
CA THR A 150 -14.60 -0.39 17.35
C THR A 150 -15.44 -0.92 16.18
N LEU A 151 -14.85 -1.05 15.00
CA LEU A 151 -15.54 -1.34 13.72
C LEU A 151 -16.67 -0.35 13.44
N LYS A 152 -16.50 0.90 13.89
CA LYS A 152 -17.47 1.98 13.73
C LYS A 152 -16.84 3.15 12.99
N GLY A 153 -17.72 3.97 12.43
CA GLY A 153 -17.39 5.16 11.68
C GLY A 153 -18.48 6.21 11.87
N TYR A 154 -18.11 7.47 11.67
CA TYR A 154 -19.06 8.57 11.56
C TYR A 154 -19.05 9.10 10.13
N PHE A 155 -20.17 9.67 9.71
CA PHE A 155 -20.29 10.28 8.40
C PHE A 155 -19.43 11.55 8.32
N SER A 156 -18.57 11.61 7.30
CA SER A 156 -17.63 12.70 7.04
C SER A 156 -18.06 13.59 5.87
N GLY A 157 -19.27 13.37 5.33
CA GLY A 157 -19.83 14.17 4.23
C GLY A 157 -20.66 15.36 4.72
N HIS A 158 -21.38 15.98 3.80
CA HIS A 158 -22.19 17.17 4.09
C HIS A 158 -23.49 16.83 4.85
N GLU A 159 -23.83 17.58 5.90
CA GLU A 159 -24.99 17.30 6.78
C GLU A 159 -26.34 17.13 6.04
N GLY A 160 -26.47 17.77 4.87
CA GLY A 160 -27.65 17.68 4.01
C GLY A 160 -28.01 16.26 3.53
N TYR A 161 -27.12 15.27 3.68
CA TYR A 161 -27.37 13.88 3.31
C TYR A 161 -28.09 13.05 4.40
N LEU A 162 -28.16 13.52 5.65
CA LEU A 162 -28.72 12.77 6.78
C LEU A 162 -30.15 13.18 7.16
N LYS A 163 -30.94 13.67 6.19
CA LYS A 163 -32.34 14.09 6.42
C LYS A 163 -33.31 12.91 6.43
#